data_AF-Q5VVV3-F1
#
_entry.id   AF-Q5VVV3-F1
#
_cell.length_a   1.000
_cell.length_b   1.000
_cell.length_c   1.000
_cell.angle_alpha   90.00
_cell.angle_beta   90.00
_cell.angle_gamma   90.00
#
_symmetry.space_group_name_H-M   'P 1'
#
loop_
_entity.id
_entity.type
_entity.pdbx_description
1 polymer ?
#
loop_
_entity_poly.entity_id
_entity_poly.type
_entity_poly.pdbx_seq_one_letter_code
_entity_poly.pdbx_strand_id
1 'polypeptide(L)'
;MVVVGILLAYLAGWVLEWRWLAVLGCVPPSLMLLLMCFMPETPRFLLTQHRRQEAMAALRFLWGSEQGWEDPPIGAEQSFHLALLRQPGIYKPFIIGVSLMAFQQLSGVNAVMFYAETIFEEAKFKDSSLASVVVGVIQVLFTAVAALIMDRAGRRLLLVLSGVVMVFSTSAFGAYFKLTQGGPGNSSHVAISAPVSAQPVDASVGLAWLAVGSMCLFIAGFAVGWGPIPWLLMSEIFPLHVKGVATGICVLTNWLMAFLVTKEF
;
A
#
# COMPACT_ATOMS: atom_id res chain seq x y z
N MET A 1 -4.33 7.81 -6.96
CA MET A 1 -5.41 8.22 -6.03
C MET A 1 -4.91 8.20 -4.58
N VAL A 2 -4.53 7.04 -4.02
CA VAL A 2 -4.06 6.94 -2.61
C VAL A 2 -2.87 7.86 -2.30
N VAL A 3 -1.82 7.84 -3.13
CA VAL A 3 -0.59 8.60 -2.88
C VAL A 3 -0.79 10.12 -2.94
N VAL A 4 -1.71 10.58 -3.79
CA VAL A 4 -2.11 12.00 -3.84
C VAL A 4 -2.83 12.39 -2.56
N GLY A 5 -3.67 11.51 -2.00
CA GLY A 5 -4.31 11.71 -0.70
C GLY A 5 -3.29 11.82 0.44
N ILE A 6 -2.25 10.96 0.43
CA ILE A 6 -1.16 11.02 1.41
C ILE A 6 -0.40 12.35 1.31
N LEU A 7 -0.05 12.79 0.10
CA LEU A 7 0.60 14.09 -0.10
C LEU A 7 -0.28 15.26 0.39
N LEU A 8 -1.58 15.23 0.08
CA LEU A 8 -2.51 16.24 0.58
C LEU A 8 -2.60 16.23 2.11
N ALA A 9 -2.56 15.06 2.74
CA ALA A 9 -2.54 14.94 4.19
C ALA A 9 -1.25 15.51 4.79
N TYR A 10 -0.09 15.27 4.18
CA TYR A 10 1.18 15.88 4.62
C TYR A 10 1.19 17.40 4.45
N LEU A 11 0.69 17.91 3.32
CA LEU A 11 0.57 19.35 3.08
C LEU A 11 -0.42 20.01 4.05
N ALA A 12 -1.54 19.36 4.33
CA ALA A 12 -2.52 19.85 5.29
C ALA A 12 -1.98 19.79 6.73
N GLY A 13 -1.24 18.73 7.08
CA GLY A 13 -0.60 18.58 8.39
C GLY A 13 0.53 19.58 8.65
N TRP A 14 1.10 20.16 7.60
CA TRP A 14 2.06 21.27 7.74
C TRP A 14 1.40 22.57 8.20
N VAL A 15 0.13 22.80 7.82
CA VAL A 15 -0.57 24.07 8.08
C VAL A 15 -1.58 23.96 9.22
N LEU A 16 -2.14 22.78 9.46
CA LEU A 16 -3.24 22.55 10.38
C LEU A 16 -2.80 21.72 11.60
N GLU A 17 -3.37 22.05 12.76
CA GLU A 17 -3.26 21.18 13.93
C GLU A 17 -3.91 19.81 13.69
N TRP A 18 -3.43 18.77 14.36
CA TRP A 18 -3.87 17.38 14.21
C TRP A 18 -5.40 17.20 14.29
N ARG A 19 -6.09 18.02 15.08
CA ARG A 19 -7.56 18.00 15.24
C ARG A 19 -8.27 18.44 13.95
N TRP A 20 -7.81 19.53 13.35
CA TRP A 20 -8.38 20.06 12.11
C TRP A 20 -7.99 19.21 10.90
N LEU A 21 -6.80 18.61 10.94
CA LEU A 21 -6.40 17.59 9.97
C LEU A 21 -7.33 16.37 10.00
N ALA A 22 -7.70 15.90 11.19
CA ALA A 22 -8.66 14.79 11.34
C ALA A 22 -10.06 15.17 10.80
N VAL A 23 -10.54 16.39 11.10
CA VAL A 23 -11.82 16.89 10.56
C VAL A 23 -11.79 16.99 9.04
N LEU A 24 -10.69 17.50 8.46
CA LEU A 24 -10.51 17.56 7.01
C LEU A 24 -10.50 16.15 6.39
N GLY A 25 -9.89 15.18 7.07
CA GLY A 25 -9.88 13.76 6.66
C GLY A 25 -11.27 13.12 6.64
N CYS A 26 -12.24 13.63 7.41
CA CYS A 26 -13.63 13.17 7.36
C CYS A 26 -14.41 13.69 6.13
N VAL A 27 -13.91 14.73 5.45
CA VAL A 27 -14.62 15.34 4.31
C VAL A 27 -14.74 14.38 3.12
N PRO A 28 -13.66 13.73 2.61
CA PRO A 28 -13.77 12.83 1.45
C PRO A 28 -14.70 11.62 1.69
N PRO A 29 -14.64 10.91 2.83
CA PRO A 29 -15.58 9.82 3.12
C PRO A 29 -17.04 10.28 3.23
N SER A 30 -17.28 11.44 3.84
CA SER A 30 -18.64 11.99 3.99
C SER A 30 -19.23 12.40 2.64
N LEU A 31 -18.41 13.02 1.79
CA LEU A 31 -18.80 13.34 0.41
C LEU A 31 -19.09 12.07 -0.39
N MET A 32 -18.25 11.04 -0.26
CA MET A 32 -18.46 9.76 -0.92
C MET A 32 -19.75 9.07 -0.45
N LEU A 33 -20.07 9.11 0.85
CA LEU A 33 -21.32 8.59 1.39
C LEU A 33 -22.53 9.31 0.79
N LEU A 34 -22.49 10.64 0.71
CA LEU A 34 -23.55 11.45 0.13
C LEU A 34 -23.74 11.16 -1.36
N LEU A 35 -22.65 11.00 -2.11
CA LEU A 35 -22.70 10.64 -3.53
C LEU A 35 -23.21 9.20 -3.75
N MET A 36 -22.89 8.26 -2.85
CA MET A 36 -23.40 6.89 -2.91
C MET A 36 -24.91 6.82 -2.77
N CYS A 37 -25.55 7.71 -2.02
CA CYS A 37 -27.01 7.77 -1.93
C CYS A 37 -27.70 8.03 -3.29
N PHE A 38 -27.00 8.59 -4.27
CA PHE A 38 -27.51 8.84 -5.62
C PHE A 38 -27.15 7.75 -6.64
N MET A 39 -26.30 6.79 -6.28
CA MET A 39 -25.89 5.72 -7.20
C MET A 39 -26.90 4.56 -7.15
N PRO A 40 -27.35 4.03 -8.30
CA PRO A 40 -28.19 2.83 -8.32
C PRO A 40 -27.37 1.59 -7.96
N GLU A 41 -28.05 0.58 -7.42
CA GLU A 41 -27.40 -0.65 -7.02
C GLU A 41 -26.89 -1.47 -8.21
N THR A 42 -25.89 -2.31 -7.93
CA THR A 42 -25.25 -3.10 -8.97
C THR A 42 -26.29 -4.00 -9.69
N PRO A 43 -26.34 -3.99 -11.03
CA PRO A 43 -27.32 -4.78 -11.80
C PRO A 43 -27.31 -6.27 -11.43
N ARG A 44 -26.14 -6.81 -11.11
CA ARG A 44 -25.98 -8.22 -10.68
C ARG A 44 -26.71 -8.51 -9.37
N PHE A 45 -26.62 -7.61 -8.39
CA PHE A 45 -27.34 -7.77 -7.13
C PHE A 45 -28.86 -7.71 -7.35
N LEU A 46 -29.33 -6.78 -8.18
CA LEU A 46 -30.76 -6.69 -8.52
C LEU A 46 -31.29 -7.93 -9.25
N LEU A 47 -30.48 -8.55 -10.12
CA LEU A 47 -30.81 -9.83 -10.76
C LEU A 47 -30.89 -10.99 -9.76
N THR A 48 -30.00 -11.05 -8.75
CA THR A 48 -30.10 -12.06 -7.67
C THR A 48 -31.35 -11.91 -6.82
N GLN A 49 -31.90 -10.71 -6.71
CA GLN A 49 -33.15 -10.42 -6.00
C GLN A 49 -34.39 -10.58 -6.90
N HIS A 50 -34.24 -11.17 -8.10
CA HIS A 50 -35.30 -11.31 -9.12
C HIS A 50 -35.92 -9.97 -9.60
N ARG A 51 -35.29 -8.82 -9.35
CA ARG A 51 -35.75 -7.47 -9.75
C ARG A 51 -35.19 -7.07 -11.11
N ARG A 52 -35.59 -7.80 -12.17
CA ARG A 52 -35.03 -7.64 -13.52
C ARG A 52 -35.23 -6.25 -14.12
N GLN A 53 -36.40 -5.62 -13.91
CA GLN A 53 -36.68 -4.29 -14.48
C GLN A 53 -35.72 -3.23 -13.93
N GLU A 54 -35.45 -3.25 -12.63
CA GLU A 54 -34.52 -2.32 -11.99
C GLU A 54 -33.07 -2.60 -12.36
N ALA A 55 -32.71 -3.89 -12.52
CA ALA A 55 -31.39 -4.25 -13.01
C ALA A 55 -31.11 -3.63 -14.38
N MET A 56 -32.08 -3.67 -15.30
CA MET A 56 -31.96 -3.06 -16.62
C MET A 56 -31.90 -1.52 -16.55
N ALA A 57 -32.65 -0.89 -15.63
CA ALA A 57 -32.58 0.55 -15.41
C ALA A 57 -31.20 0.99 -14.87
N ALA A 58 -30.66 0.27 -13.88
CA ALA A 58 -29.32 0.49 -13.36
C ALA A 58 -28.25 0.27 -14.45
N LEU A 59 -28.45 -0.74 -15.31
CA LEU A 59 -27.54 -1.05 -16.41
C LEU A 59 -27.50 0.07 -17.46
N ARG A 60 -28.67 0.61 -17.84
CA ARG A 60 -28.78 1.78 -18.72
C ARG A 60 -28.16 3.03 -18.11
N PHE A 61 -28.31 3.23 -16.81
CA PHE A 61 -27.67 4.35 -16.10
C PHE A 61 -26.13 4.23 -16.09
N LEU A 62 -25.60 3.03 -15.83
CA LEU A 62 -24.15 2.81 -15.66
C LEU A 62 -23.39 2.69 -16.99
N TRP A 63 -23.95 2.00 -17.99
CA TRP A 63 -23.26 1.72 -19.26
C TRP A 63 -23.89 2.42 -20.48
N GLY A 64 -25.04 3.09 -20.33
CA GLY A 64 -25.71 3.80 -21.42
C GLY A 64 -26.36 2.92 -22.49
N SER A 65 -25.94 1.65 -22.64
CA SER A 65 -26.52 0.68 -23.57
C SER A 65 -26.50 -0.74 -23.01
N GLU A 66 -27.35 -1.59 -23.58
CA GLU A 66 -27.42 -3.03 -23.26
C GLU A 66 -26.49 -3.88 -24.14
N GLN A 67 -25.79 -3.28 -25.12
CA GLN A 67 -24.94 -4.02 -26.06
C GLN A 67 -23.71 -4.61 -25.37
N GLY A 68 -23.58 -5.94 -25.44
CA GLY A 68 -22.48 -6.70 -24.85
C GLY A 68 -22.69 -7.14 -23.40
N TRP A 69 -23.88 -6.92 -22.83
CA TRP A 69 -24.23 -7.48 -21.54
C TRP A 69 -24.68 -8.94 -21.66
N GLU A 70 -23.89 -9.86 -21.10
CA GLU A 70 -24.32 -11.23 -20.88
C GLU A 70 -24.99 -11.35 -19.51
N ASP A 71 -26.22 -11.86 -19.50
CA ASP A 71 -26.92 -12.13 -18.25
C ASP A 71 -26.13 -13.15 -17.42
N PRO A 72 -25.78 -12.84 -16.16
CA PRO A 72 -25.18 -13.83 -15.29
C PRO A 72 -26.13 -15.02 -15.12
N PRO A 73 -25.62 -16.26 -15.00
CA PRO A 73 -26.46 -17.44 -14.86
C PRO A 73 -27.39 -17.30 -13.64
N ILE A 74 -28.69 -17.25 -13.93
CA ILE A 74 -29.76 -17.09 -12.94
C ILE A 74 -29.78 -18.35 -12.06
N GLY A 75 -29.63 -18.20 -10.74
CA GLY A 75 -29.63 -19.32 -9.79
C GLY A 75 -28.25 -19.79 -9.32
N ALA A 76 -27.16 -19.10 -9.70
CA ALA A 76 -25.89 -19.25 -9.01
C ALA A 76 -25.99 -18.59 -7.62
N GLU A 77 -26.66 -19.25 -6.68
CA GLU A 77 -26.47 -18.95 -5.26
C GLU A 77 -24.97 -19.03 -4.99
N GLN A 78 -24.36 -17.87 -4.68
CA GLN A 78 -22.99 -17.79 -4.21
C GLN A 78 -22.90 -18.27 -2.76
N SER A 79 -23.36 -19.51 -2.52
CA SER A 79 -23.08 -20.23 -1.29
C SER A 79 -21.59 -20.55 -1.32
N PHE A 80 -20.80 -19.74 -0.60
CA PHE A 80 -19.36 -19.91 -0.51
C PHE A 80 -19.05 -21.24 0.20
N HIS A 81 -18.86 -22.31 -0.57
CA HIS A 81 -18.32 -23.54 -0.03
C HIS A 81 -16.79 -23.42 0.02
N LEU A 82 -16.22 -23.48 1.23
CA LEU A 82 -14.76 -23.58 1.47
C LEU A 82 -14.10 -24.68 0.60
N ALA A 83 -14.85 -25.70 0.19
CA ALA A 83 -14.41 -26.74 -0.73
C ALA A 83 -14.01 -26.22 -2.13
N LEU A 84 -14.59 -25.11 -2.61
CA LEU A 84 -14.25 -24.49 -3.89
C LEU A 84 -12.82 -23.95 -3.90
N LEU A 85 -12.30 -23.49 -2.76
CA LEU A 85 -10.90 -23.06 -2.63
C LEU A 85 -9.91 -24.21 -2.85
N ARG A 86 -10.35 -25.47 -2.80
CA ARG A 86 -9.49 -26.65 -3.02
C ARG A 86 -9.32 -26.99 -4.50
N GLN A 87 -10.02 -26.31 -5.40
CA GLN A 87 -9.92 -26.56 -6.83
C GLN A 87 -8.62 -25.97 -7.42
N PRO A 88 -7.95 -26.69 -8.35
CA PRO A 88 -6.69 -26.27 -8.94
C PRO A 88 -6.73 -24.97 -9.75
N GLY A 89 -7.90 -24.58 -10.25
CA GLY A 89 -8.11 -23.28 -10.88
C GLY A 89 -8.19 -22.11 -9.91
N ILE A 90 -8.46 -22.35 -8.64
CA ILE A 90 -8.74 -21.30 -7.64
C ILE A 90 -7.59 -21.19 -6.63
N TYR A 91 -7.06 -22.31 -6.13
CA TYR A 91 -6.01 -22.27 -5.11
C TYR A 91 -4.71 -21.63 -5.62
N LYS A 92 -4.37 -21.77 -6.91
CA LYS A 92 -3.15 -21.19 -7.49
C LYS A 92 -3.20 -19.65 -7.48
N PRO A 93 -4.21 -18.98 -8.07
CA PRO A 93 -4.42 -17.54 -7.90
C PRO A 93 -4.52 -17.10 -6.44
N PHE A 94 -5.18 -17.91 -5.60
CA PHE A 94 -5.37 -17.61 -4.19
C PHE A 94 -4.07 -17.57 -3.40
N ILE A 95 -3.22 -18.59 -3.53
CA ILE A 95 -1.90 -18.59 -2.90
C ILE A 95 -1.06 -17.41 -3.41
N ILE A 96 -1.06 -17.14 -4.71
CA ILE A 96 -0.33 -16.00 -5.27
C ILE A 96 -0.81 -14.68 -4.66
N GLY A 97 -2.12 -14.45 -4.59
CA GLY A 97 -2.70 -13.23 -4.02
C GLY A 97 -2.39 -13.05 -2.53
N VAL A 98 -2.58 -14.11 -1.73
CA VAL A 98 -2.32 -14.09 -0.28
C VAL A 98 -0.82 -13.91 0.00
N SER A 99 0.04 -14.66 -0.69
CA SER A 99 1.49 -14.52 -0.54
C SER A 99 1.98 -13.14 -0.95
N LEU A 100 1.44 -12.58 -2.04
CA LEU A 100 1.83 -11.26 -2.52
C LEU A 100 1.46 -10.15 -1.53
N MET A 101 0.26 -10.21 -0.94
CA MET A 101 -0.17 -9.28 0.12
C MET A 101 0.65 -9.45 1.41
N ALA A 102 0.97 -10.68 1.80
CA ALA A 102 1.82 -10.94 2.95
C ALA A 102 3.23 -10.37 2.74
N PHE A 103 3.86 -10.64 1.58
CA PHE A 103 5.19 -10.11 1.25
C PHE A 103 5.22 -8.59 1.11
N GLN A 104 4.12 -8.00 0.63
CA GLN A 104 3.99 -6.54 0.58
C GLN A 104 4.15 -5.92 1.98
N GLN A 105 3.55 -6.51 3.01
CA GLN A 105 3.63 -5.99 4.38
C GLN A 105 4.92 -6.37 5.09
N LEU A 106 5.39 -7.60 4.89
CA LEU A 106 6.68 -8.07 5.42
C LEU A 106 7.89 -7.31 4.86
N SER A 107 7.72 -6.55 3.77
CA SER A 107 8.74 -5.60 3.31
C SER A 107 9.09 -4.52 4.34
N GLY A 108 8.25 -4.35 5.38
CA GLY A 108 8.46 -3.35 6.42
C GLY A 108 8.01 -1.95 6.02
N VAL A 109 7.27 -1.80 4.92
CA VAL A 109 6.84 -0.49 4.43
C VAL A 109 6.08 0.33 5.47
N ASN A 110 5.19 -0.27 6.26
CA ASN A 110 4.47 0.47 7.29
C ASN A 110 5.39 0.97 8.40
N ALA A 111 6.38 0.17 8.81
CA ALA A 111 7.37 0.59 9.78
C ALA A 111 8.20 1.75 9.23
N VAL A 112 8.69 1.64 7.99
CA VAL A 112 9.42 2.73 7.33
C VAL A 112 8.56 3.99 7.22
N MET A 113 7.28 3.88 6.87
CA MET A 113 6.38 5.04 6.74
C MET A 113 6.05 5.69 8.09
N PHE A 114 5.84 4.91 9.17
CA PHE A 114 5.54 5.45 10.50
C PHE A 114 6.76 6.05 11.18
N TYR A 115 7.93 5.43 11.01
CA TYR A 115 9.18 5.89 11.63
C TYR A 115 10.02 6.78 10.71
N ALA A 116 9.55 7.10 9.50
CA ALA A 116 10.24 8.00 8.57
C ALA A 116 10.57 9.34 9.24
N GLU A 117 9.58 9.95 9.89
CA GLU A 117 9.72 11.25 10.58
C GLU A 117 10.78 11.19 11.69
N THR A 118 10.73 10.15 12.53
CA THR A 118 11.72 9.95 13.59
C THR A 118 13.13 9.73 13.04
N ILE A 119 13.27 8.98 11.94
CA ILE A 119 14.57 8.75 11.28
C ILE A 119 15.11 10.06 10.68
N PHE A 120 14.24 10.90 10.13
CA PHE A 120 14.62 12.22 9.61
C PHE A 120 15.02 13.20 10.71
N GLU A 121 14.35 13.18 11.85
CA GLU A 121 14.70 14.00 13.02
C GLU A 121 16.06 13.60 13.60
N GLU A 122 16.32 12.30 13.75
CA GLU A 122 17.62 11.78 14.20
C GLU A 122 18.77 12.16 13.24
N ALA A 123 18.48 12.27 11.95
CA ALA A 123 19.42 12.73 10.93
C ALA A 123 19.72 14.26 10.98
N LYS A 124 19.24 14.98 12.00
CA LYS A 124 19.44 16.44 12.23
C LYS A 124 18.83 17.36 11.16
N PHE A 125 17.84 16.91 10.39
CA PHE A 125 17.06 17.83 9.56
C PHE A 125 16.16 18.69 10.46
N LYS A 126 16.48 19.98 10.58
CA LYS A 126 15.76 20.94 11.46
C LYS A 126 14.28 21.14 11.11
N ASP A 127 13.87 20.70 9.92
CA ASP A 127 12.50 20.81 9.42
C ASP A 127 11.89 19.42 9.17
N SER A 128 11.55 18.71 10.24
CA SER A 128 10.93 17.37 10.22
C SER A 128 9.71 17.29 9.28
N SER A 129 8.89 18.35 9.25
CA SER A 129 7.70 18.45 8.40
C SER A 129 8.02 18.56 6.90
N LEU A 130 9.15 19.17 6.52
CA LEU A 130 9.58 19.24 5.11
C LEU A 130 10.01 17.86 4.59
N ALA A 131 10.54 17.00 5.45
CA ALA A 131 10.96 15.66 5.07
C ALA A 131 9.78 14.77 4.65
N SER A 132 8.68 14.79 5.40
CA SER A 132 7.44 14.07 5.05
C SER A 132 6.83 14.57 3.75
N VAL A 133 6.85 15.89 3.51
CA VAL A 133 6.38 16.47 2.24
C VAL A 133 7.25 16.01 1.08
N VAL A 134 8.58 16.02 1.21
CA VAL A 134 9.50 15.52 0.18
C VAL A 134 9.26 14.05 -0.12
N VAL A 135 9.09 13.22 0.90
CA VAL A 135 8.73 11.80 0.72
C VAL A 135 7.42 11.65 -0.03
N GLY A 136 6.38 12.40 0.35
CA GLY A 136 5.10 12.40 -0.34
C GLY A 136 5.20 12.80 -1.82
N VAL A 137 6.01 13.82 -2.14
CA VAL A 137 6.24 14.26 -3.53
C VAL A 137 6.95 13.19 -4.33
N ILE A 138 8.03 12.60 -3.78
CA ILE A 138 8.75 11.48 -4.40
C ILE A 138 7.77 10.34 -4.67
N GLN A 139 6.96 9.97 -3.67
CA GLN A 139 5.99 8.89 -3.78
C GLN A 139 4.98 9.17 -4.91
N VAL A 140 4.42 10.39 -5.01
CA VAL A 140 3.48 10.76 -6.08
C VAL A 140 4.15 10.66 -7.46
N LEU A 141 5.35 11.21 -7.60
CA LEU A 141 6.09 11.20 -8.87
C LEU A 141 6.39 9.77 -9.32
N PHE A 142 6.94 8.94 -8.44
CA PHE A 142 7.28 7.56 -8.77
C PHE A 142 6.04 6.70 -9.03
N THR A 143 4.94 6.88 -8.30
CA THR A 143 3.68 6.19 -8.58
C THR A 143 3.07 6.64 -9.92
N ALA A 144 3.18 7.92 -10.29
CA ALA A 144 2.71 8.40 -11.59
C ALA A 144 3.53 7.78 -12.75
N VAL A 145 4.86 7.79 -12.62
CA VAL A 145 5.76 7.13 -13.57
C VAL A 145 5.44 5.63 -13.66
N ALA A 146 5.20 4.97 -12.53
CA ALA A 146 4.84 3.56 -12.49
C ALA A 146 3.52 3.27 -13.20
N ALA A 147 2.51 4.11 -13.04
CA ALA A 147 1.24 3.96 -13.76
C ALA A 147 1.46 4.02 -15.28
N LEU A 148 2.29 4.94 -15.77
CA LEU A 148 2.61 5.07 -17.20
C LEU A 148 3.45 3.89 -17.73
N ILE A 149 4.37 3.35 -16.92
CA ILE A 149 5.24 2.25 -17.31
C ILE A 149 4.51 0.90 -17.21
N MET A 150 3.58 0.75 -16.26
CA MET A 150 2.91 -0.52 -15.97
C MET A 150 2.17 -1.08 -17.18
N ASP A 151 1.55 -0.21 -17.97
CA ASP A 151 0.82 -0.60 -19.17
C ASP A 151 1.74 -1.12 -20.28
N ARG A 152 3.02 -0.73 -20.29
CA ARG A 152 4.01 -1.15 -21.31
C ARG A 152 4.94 -2.26 -20.86
N ALA A 153 5.47 -2.20 -19.65
CA ALA A 153 6.51 -3.10 -19.15
C ALA A 153 5.96 -4.43 -18.61
N GLY A 154 4.65 -4.48 -18.34
CA GLY A 154 4.01 -5.64 -17.74
C GLY A 154 4.24 -5.75 -16.23
N ARG A 155 3.27 -6.36 -15.55
CA ARG A 155 3.16 -6.34 -14.08
C ARG A 155 4.25 -7.17 -13.40
N ARG A 156 4.60 -8.33 -13.97
CA ARG A 156 5.63 -9.23 -13.40
C ARG A 156 7.03 -8.59 -13.41
N LEU A 157 7.40 -7.93 -14.50
CA LEU A 157 8.72 -7.29 -14.63
C LEU A 157 8.85 -6.15 -13.63
N LEU A 158 7.82 -5.32 -13.52
CA LEU A 158 7.81 -4.16 -12.62
C LEU A 158 7.88 -4.59 -11.14
N LEU A 159 7.22 -5.69 -10.77
CA LEU A 159 7.29 -6.28 -9.42
C LEU A 159 8.69 -6.83 -9.09
N VAL A 160 9.33 -7.52 -10.03
CA VAL A 160 10.69 -8.06 -9.84
C VAL A 160 11.72 -6.93 -9.76
N LEU A 161 11.65 -5.95 -10.68
CA LEU A 161 12.57 -4.82 -10.70
C LEU A 161 12.49 -4.00 -9.42
N SER A 162 11.27 -3.67 -8.97
CA SER A 162 11.05 -2.99 -7.68
C SER A 162 11.54 -3.82 -6.50
N GLY A 163 11.33 -5.14 -6.51
CA GLY A 163 11.88 -6.06 -5.51
C GLY A 163 13.40 -5.97 -5.40
N VAL A 164 14.09 -5.98 -6.54
CA VAL A 164 15.56 -5.83 -6.59
C VAL A 164 16.01 -4.49 -6.00
N VAL A 165 15.36 -3.39 -6.40
CA VAL A 165 15.67 -2.04 -5.86
C VAL A 165 15.46 -1.98 -4.35
N MET A 166 14.37 -2.58 -3.83
CA MET A 166 14.12 -2.62 -2.40
C MET A 166 15.18 -3.42 -1.64
N VAL A 167 15.61 -4.57 -2.16
CA VAL A 167 16.68 -5.38 -1.53
C VAL A 167 17.99 -4.61 -1.47
N PHE A 168 18.38 -3.94 -2.56
CA PHE A 168 19.59 -3.11 -2.56
C PHE A 168 19.47 -1.96 -1.55
N SER A 169 18.32 -1.30 -1.50
CA SER A 169 18.10 -0.18 -0.59
C SER A 169 18.10 -0.60 0.88
N THR A 170 17.36 -1.65 1.26
CA THR A 170 17.34 -2.13 2.65
C THR A 170 18.69 -2.70 3.08
N SER A 171 19.44 -3.32 2.17
CA SER A 171 20.82 -3.74 2.44
C SER A 171 21.74 -2.55 2.72
N ALA A 172 21.61 -1.46 1.97
CA ALA A 172 22.35 -0.23 2.21
C ALA A 172 21.96 0.43 3.54
N PHE A 173 20.66 0.46 3.85
CA PHE A 173 20.14 1.00 5.11
C PHE A 173 20.60 0.18 6.33
N GLY A 174 20.58 -1.16 6.24
CA GLY A 174 21.11 -2.05 7.27
C GLY A 174 22.62 -1.93 7.45
N ALA A 175 23.38 -1.79 6.36
CA ALA A 175 24.82 -1.53 6.41
C ALA A 175 25.14 -0.19 7.08
N TYR A 176 24.35 0.86 6.83
CA TYR A 176 24.46 2.14 7.52
C TYR A 176 24.35 1.97 9.03
N PHE A 177 23.27 1.35 9.53
CA PHE A 177 23.06 1.15 10.97
C PHE A 177 24.18 0.33 11.63
N LYS A 178 24.70 -0.69 10.93
CA LYS A 178 25.84 -1.47 11.41
C LYS A 178 27.11 -0.61 11.53
N LEU A 179 27.35 0.29 10.58
CA LEU A 179 28.54 1.16 10.57
C LEU A 179 28.42 2.31 11.58
N THR A 180 27.22 2.83 11.83
CA THR A 180 26.99 3.87 12.85
C THR A 180 26.98 3.32 14.27
N GLN A 181 26.50 2.10 14.50
CA GLN A 181 26.61 1.44 15.82
C GLN A 181 27.96 0.74 16.05
N GLY A 182 28.72 0.47 14.98
CA GLY A 182 29.98 -0.27 15.00
C GLY A 182 31.26 0.55 15.17
N GLY A 183 31.20 1.72 15.81
CA GLY A 183 32.42 2.39 16.28
C GLY A 183 33.21 1.48 17.22
N PRO A 184 34.56 1.52 17.25
CA PRO A 184 35.39 0.53 17.96
C PRO A 184 35.29 0.69 19.49
N GLY A 185 34.19 0.21 20.06
CA GLY A 185 34.04 -0.07 21.48
C GLY A 185 34.42 -1.53 21.71
N ASN A 186 35.63 -1.74 22.21
CA ASN A 186 36.09 -3.06 22.63
C ASN A 186 35.06 -3.72 23.57
N SER A 187 34.63 -4.90 23.15
CA SER A 187 34.18 -6.04 23.94
C SER A 187 33.19 -5.82 25.09
N SER A 188 32.09 -6.56 24.96
CA SER A 188 31.31 -7.19 26.03
C SER A 188 30.66 -6.25 27.05
N HIS A 189 29.40 -5.89 26.80
CA HIS A 189 28.26 -6.37 27.60
C HIS A 189 26.96 -5.76 27.04
N VAL A 190 25.94 -6.61 26.95
CA VAL A 190 24.56 -6.27 26.61
C VAL A 190 24.00 -5.26 27.62
N ALA A 191 23.45 -4.15 27.15
CA ALA A 191 22.47 -3.30 27.86
C ALA A 191 21.70 -2.50 26.80
N ILE A 192 20.54 -2.96 26.33
CA ILE A 192 19.22 -2.47 26.76
C ILE A 192 19.31 -1.14 27.53
N SER A 193 18.75 -0.10 26.92
CA SER A 193 18.45 1.26 27.43
C SER A 193 19.56 2.32 27.44
N ALA A 194 19.18 3.48 26.89
CA ALA A 194 19.71 4.85 27.09
C ALA A 194 20.80 5.36 26.11
N PRO A 195 20.97 6.68 25.98
CA PRO A 195 20.15 7.58 25.16
C PRO A 195 21.01 8.35 24.14
N VAL A 196 20.32 9.05 23.22
CA VAL A 196 20.81 10.17 22.39
C VAL A 196 22.07 10.81 22.97
N SER A 197 23.22 10.55 22.35
CA SER A 197 24.47 11.26 22.66
C SER A 197 25.14 11.67 21.35
N ALA A 198 25.24 12.98 21.18
CA ALA A 198 25.64 13.66 19.97
C ALA A 198 27.17 13.62 19.71
N GLN A 199 27.54 13.20 18.49
CA GLN A 199 28.64 13.67 17.59
C GLN A 199 30.12 13.69 18.03
N PRO A 200 31.08 13.45 17.10
CA PRO A 200 31.59 14.47 16.12
C PRO A 200 31.58 13.97 14.63
N VAL A 201 31.02 14.69 13.63
CA VAL A 201 31.63 15.72 12.73
C VAL A 201 32.97 15.23 12.11
N ASP A 202 33.16 14.78 10.86
CA ASP A 202 32.66 15.18 9.53
C ASP A 202 32.25 14.01 8.60
N ALA A 203 32.57 12.76 8.94
CA ALA A 203 32.11 11.57 8.19
C ALA A 203 30.59 11.32 8.36
N SER A 204 29.99 11.93 9.39
CA SER A 204 28.59 11.73 9.81
C SER A 204 27.53 12.32 8.86
N VAL A 205 27.85 13.38 8.10
CA VAL A 205 26.85 14.03 7.22
C VAL A 205 26.59 13.16 5.99
N GLY A 206 27.64 12.65 5.32
CA GLY A 206 27.48 11.76 4.17
C GLY A 206 26.77 10.45 4.52
N LEU A 207 27.04 9.93 5.72
CA LEU A 207 26.37 8.76 6.28
C LEU A 207 24.87 9.02 6.51
N ALA A 208 24.47 10.15 7.10
CA ALA A 208 23.06 10.51 7.29
C ALA A 208 22.32 10.69 5.95
N TRP A 209 22.95 11.33 4.96
CA TRP A 209 22.39 11.45 3.61
C TRP A 209 22.26 10.10 2.90
N LEU A 210 23.13 9.12 3.21
CA LEU A 210 23.02 7.76 2.70
C LEU A 210 21.79 7.03 3.29
N ALA A 211 21.50 7.22 4.59
CA ALA A 211 20.31 6.66 5.23
C ALA A 211 19.02 7.26 4.63
N VAL A 212 18.98 8.58 4.46
CA VAL A 212 17.86 9.28 3.79
C VAL A 212 17.72 8.84 2.33
N GLY A 213 18.82 8.82 1.58
CA GLY A 213 18.80 8.44 0.17
C GLY A 213 18.35 6.99 -0.05
N SER A 214 18.80 6.07 0.80
CA SER A 214 18.33 4.68 0.77
C SER A 214 16.84 4.59 1.14
N MET A 215 16.38 5.26 2.19
CA MET A 215 14.96 5.26 2.54
C MET A 215 14.08 5.82 1.40
N CYS A 216 14.48 6.94 0.78
CA CYS A 216 13.78 7.49 -0.39
C CYS A 216 13.77 6.51 -1.57
N LEU A 217 14.90 5.82 -1.83
CA LEU A 217 14.99 4.82 -2.88
C LEU A 217 14.12 3.59 -2.59
N PHE A 218 14.00 3.19 -1.32
CA PHE A 218 13.10 2.11 -0.89
C PHE A 218 11.64 2.50 -1.15
N ILE A 219 11.23 3.70 -0.72
CA ILE A 219 9.87 4.22 -0.91
C ILE A 219 9.55 4.35 -2.41
N ALA A 220 10.50 4.84 -3.21
CA ALA A 220 10.36 4.92 -4.66
C ALA A 220 10.19 3.52 -5.30
N GLY A 221 11.04 2.55 -4.93
CA GLY A 221 10.93 1.17 -5.40
C GLY A 221 9.59 0.54 -5.04
N PHE A 222 9.16 0.70 -3.80
CA PHE A 222 7.86 0.22 -3.34
C PHE A 222 6.70 0.86 -4.11
N ALA A 223 6.72 2.19 -4.25
CA ALA A 223 5.69 2.96 -4.96
C ALA A 223 5.53 2.56 -6.44
N VAL A 224 6.60 2.06 -7.06
CA VAL A 224 6.60 1.63 -8.47
C VAL A 224 5.97 0.24 -8.67
N GLY A 225 6.23 -0.71 -7.77
CA GLY A 225 5.77 -2.09 -7.97
C GLY A 225 4.88 -2.60 -6.86
N TRP A 226 5.46 -2.79 -5.68
CA TRP A 226 4.81 -3.45 -4.55
C TRP A 226 3.63 -2.67 -3.96
N GLY A 227 3.53 -1.37 -4.23
CA GLY A 227 2.36 -0.57 -3.89
C GLY A 227 1.13 -0.93 -4.72
N PRO A 228 1.10 -0.65 -6.03
CA PRO A 228 -0.10 -0.81 -6.86
C PRO A 228 -0.35 -2.23 -7.38
N ILE A 229 0.71 -3.00 -7.66
CA ILE A 229 0.59 -4.28 -8.38
C ILE A 229 -0.18 -5.34 -7.58
N PRO A 230 0.05 -5.53 -6.26
CA PRO A 230 -0.70 -6.54 -5.51
C PRO A 230 -2.22 -6.33 -5.55
N TRP A 231 -2.66 -5.09 -5.42
CA TRP A 231 -4.08 -4.72 -5.48
C TRP A 231 -4.69 -4.93 -6.86
N LEU A 232 -3.93 -4.60 -7.92
CA LEU A 232 -4.37 -4.81 -9.30
C LEU A 232 -4.43 -6.30 -9.65
N LEU A 233 -3.34 -7.03 -9.36
CA LEU A 233 -3.23 -8.46 -9.66
C LEU A 233 -4.34 -9.26 -8.99
N MET A 234 -4.62 -8.96 -7.72
CA MET A 234 -5.72 -9.51 -6.96
C MET A 234 -7.07 -9.33 -7.67
N SER A 235 -7.30 -8.21 -8.34
CA SER A 235 -8.55 -7.97 -9.08
C SER A 235 -8.63 -8.71 -10.42
N GLU A 236 -7.49 -9.06 -11.02
CA GLU A 236 -7.37 -9.70 -12.34
C GLU A 236 -7.31 -11.24 -12.27
N ILE A 237 -6.69 -11.82 -11.22
CA ILE A 237 -6.45 -13.27 -11.14
C ILE A 237 -7.62 -14.07 -10.58
N PHE A 238 -8.54 -13.42 -9.86
CA PHE A 238 -9.64 -14.14 -9.20
C PHE A 238 -10.85 -14.36 -10.12
N PRO A 239 -11.35 -15.61 -10.22
CA PRO A 239 -12.59 -15.87 -10.93
C PRO A 239 -13.76 -15.13 -10.28
N LEU A 240 -14.68 -14.62 -11.11
CA LEU A 240 -15.79 -13.77 -10.67
C LEU A 240 -16.66 -14.39 -9.55
N HIS A 241 -16.80 -15.72 -9.52
CA HIS A 241 -17.64 -16.43 -8.56
C HIS A 241 -17.00 -16.57 -7.15
N VAL A 242 -15.69 -16.43 -7.02
CA VAL A 242 -14.97 -16.45 -5.71
C VAL A 242 -14.30 -15.13 -5.38
N LYS A 243 -14.27 -14.17 -6.33
CA LYS A 243 -13.55 -12.90 -6.19
C LYS A 243 -13.90 -12.17 -4.90
N GLY A 244 -15.18 -12.08 -4.52
CA GLY A 244 -15.59 -11.39 -3.28
C GLY A 244 -14.92 -11.96 -2.03
N VAL A 245 -15.02 -13.26 -1.79
CA VAL A 245 -14.46 -13.87 -0.58
C VAL A 245 -12.93 -13.98 -0.64
N ALA A 246 -12.38 -14.36 -1.80
CA ALA A 246 -10.93 -14.44 -1.99
C ALA A 246 -10.26 -13.06 -1.79
N THR A 247 -10.90 -12.00 -2.26
CA THR A 247 -10.43 -10.64 -2.02
C THR A 247 -10.50 -10.27 -0.55
N GLY A 248 -11.62 -10.55 0.13
CA GLY A 248 -11.75 -10.35 1.57
C GLY A 248 -10.64 -11.03 2.39
N ILE A 249 -10.30 -12.28 2.07
CA ILE A 249 -9.22 -13.01 2.78
C ILE A 249 -7.86 -12.36 2.53
N CYS A 250 -7.53 -12.00 1.29
CA CYS A 250 -6.25 -11.35 0.98
C CYS A 250 -6.13 -9.99 1.69
N VAL A 251 -7.21 -9.20 1.74
CA VAL A 251 -7.24 -7.93 2.47
C VAL A 251 -7.06 -8.16 3.97
N LEU A 252 -7.73 -9.17 4.53
CA LEU A 252 -7.54 -9.56 5.93
C LEU A 252 -6.09 -9.93 6.22
N THR A 253 -5.47 -10.76 5.37
CA THR A 253 -4.04 -11.10 5.50
C THR A 253 -3.15 -9.87 5.43
N ASN A 254 -3.43 -8.95 4.50
CA ASN A 254 -2.69 -7.69 4.39
C ASN A 254 -2.76 -6.89 5.70
N TRP A 255 -3.95 -6.64 6.24
CA TRP A 255 -4.08 -5.86 7.48
C TRP A 255 -3.56 -6.58 8.72
N LEU A 256 -3.69 -7.91 8.77
CA LEU A 256 -3.15 -8.72 9.86
C LEU A 256 -1.62 -8.69 9.86
N MET A 257 -0.98 -8.81 8.69
CA MET A 257 0.47 -8.70 8.56
C MET A 257 0.96 -7.28 8.84
N ALA A 258 0.22 -6.27 8.38
CA ALA A 258 0.48 -4.87 8.73
C ALA A 258 0.50 -4.67 10.26
N PHE A 259 -0.52 -5.19 10.95
CA PHE A 259 -0.60 -5.13 12.41
C PHE A 259 0.55 -5.87 13.10
N LEU A 260 0.88 -7.09 12.67
CA LEU A 260 1.99 -7.85 13.23
C LEU A 260 3.32 -7.13 13.05
N VAL A 261 3.61 -6.62 11.85
CA VAL A 261 4.84 -5.86 11.56
C VAL A 261 4.91 -4.61 12.43
N THR A 262 3.82 -3.85 12.56
CA THR A 262 3.81 -2.64 13.39
C THR A 262 3.90 -2.94 14.89
N LYS A 263 3.40 -4.09 15.35
CA LYS A 263 3.48 -4.47 16.77
C LYS A 263 4.87 -4.93 17.20
N GLU A 264 5.59 -5.62 16.32
CA GLU A 264 6.94 -6.15 16.61
C GLU A 264 8.06 -5.12 16.38
N PHE A 265 7.74 -3.96 15.78
CA PHE A 265 8.68 -2.85 15.52
C PHE A 265 8.60 -1.76 16.59
#